data_AF-A0A6J6Z3T1-F1
#
_entry.id   AF-A0A6J6Z3T1-F1
#
_cell.length_a   1.000
_cell.length_b   1.000
_cell.length_c   1.000
_cell.angle_alpha   90.00
_cell.angle_beta   90.00
_cell.angle_gamma   90.00
#
_symmetry.space_group_name_H-M   'P 1'
#
loop_
_entity.id
_entity.type
_entity.pdbx_description
1 polymer ?
#
loop_
_entity_poly.entity_id
_entity_poly.type
_entity_poly.pdbx_seq_one_letter_code
_entity_poly.pdbx_strand_id
1 'polypeptide(L)'
;MTQENKCLAYWDLCSNISIDAAVSLWCNVEPSELSSLKFSTSCMDVKRVLLEDALREGRLDYISTSQWGNAGIQELISKNELLIKKESLRRWFLDIFEEDRPAFLFDESRSNNLPDGSEEAEMNANRALAIMAFLLSKRSDKYSNGSKPNASAIAKAINPLAMEIFGENVRGFESFNKRLGKALKELEKNNPF
;
A
#
# COMPACT_ATOMS: atom_id res chain seq x y z
N MET A 1 -3.66 17.47 4.80
CA MET A 1 -3.03 16.49 3.91
C MET A 1 -1.81 15.94 4.66
N THR A 2 -1.76 14.64 4.94
CA THR A 2 -0.61 14.04 5.65
C THR A 2 0.59 13.99 4.70
N GLN A 3 1.82 14.03 5.25
CA GLN A 3 3.07 13.95 4.48
C GLN A 3 3.09 12.71 3.56
N GLU A 4 2.58 11.62 4.11
CA GLU A 4 2.35 10.34 3.48
C GLU A 4 1.42 10.36 2.25
N ASN A 5 0.43 11.25 2.21
CA ASN A 5 -0.46 11.43 1.04
C ASN A 5 0.24 12.23 -0.05
N LYS A 6 1.15 13.14 0.31
CA LYS A 6 1.95 13.90 -0.67
C LYS A 6 2.98 13.02 -1.37
N CYS A 7 3.67 12.14 -0.65
CA CYS A 7 4.61 11.18 -1.23
C CYS A 7 3.92 10.23 -2.21
N LEU A 8 2.71 9.78 -1.89
CA LEU A 8 1.89 8.96 -2.79
C LEU A 8 1.44 9.75 -4.03
N ALA A 9 0.94 10.97 -3.85
CA ALA A 9 0.56 11.83 -4.97
C ALA A 9 1.75 12.07 -5.92
N TYR A 10 2.94 12.31 -5.38
CA TYR A 10 4.16 12.42 -6.17
C TYR A 10 4.48 11.12 -6.92
N TRP A 11 4.40 9.97 -6.22
CA TRP A 11 4.62 8.65 -6.80
C TRP A 11 3.64 8.35 -7.94
N ASP A 12 2.37 8.75 -7.82
CA ASP A 12 1.34 8.50 -8.83
C ASP A 12 1.49 9.39 -10.07
N LEU A 13 1.97 10.63 -9.89
CA LEU A 13 2.20 11.56 -10.99
C LEU A 13 3.46 11.23 -11.81
N CYS A 14 4.46 10.58 -11.21
CA CYS A 14 5.76 10.34 -11.87
C CYS A 14 5.85 8.94 -12.48
N SER A 15 6.16 8.84 -13.78
CA SER A 15 6.47 7.55 -14.42
C SER A 15 7.90 7.08 -14.18
N ASN A 16 8.83 8.02 -13.99
CA ASN A 16 10.25 7.76 -13.71
C ASN A 16 10.72 8.68 -12.58
N ILE A 17 11.64 8.19 -11.75
CA ILE A 17 11.99 8.81 -10.47
C ILE A 17 13.52 8.92 -10.37
N SER A 18 14.03 10.11 -10.06
CA SER A 18 15.47 10.31 -9.77
C SER A 18 15.89 9.59 -8.49
N ILE A 19 17.18 9.28 -8.34
CA ILE A 19 17.72 8.63 -7.12
C ILE A 19 17.34 9.43 -5.87
N ASP A 20 17.50 10.75 -5.89
CA ASP A 20 17.18 11.61 -4.73
C ASP A 20 15.70 11.56 -4.36
N ALA A 21 14.81 11.65 -5.35
CA ALA A 21 13.38 11.49 -5.12
C ALA A 21 13.04 10.10 -4.57
N ALA A 22 13.69 9.03 -5.05
CA ALA A 22 13.49 7.68 -4.52
C ALA A 22 13.92 7.57 -3.05
N VAL A 23 15.07 8.15 -2.67
CA VAL A 23 15.51 8.25 -1.27
C VAL A 23 14.55 9.08 -0.42
N SER A 24 14.06 10.20 -0.96
CA SER A 24 13.08 11.09 -0.30
C SER A 24 11.82 10.31 0.06
N LEU A 25 11.23 9.67 -0.94
CA LEU A 25 10.04 8.87 -0.82
C LEU A 25 10.25 7.73 0.18
N TRP A 26 11.41 7.07 0.12
CA TRP A 26 11.77 6.00 1.06
C TRP A 26 11.93 6.48 2.51
N CYS A 27 12.18 7.76 2.72
CA CYS A 27 12.23 8.38 4.04
C CYS A 27 10.90 9.05 4.44
N ASN A 28 9.82 8.88 3.66
CA ASN A 28 8.55 9.60 3.82
C ASN A 28 8.71 11.13 3.80
N VAL A 29 9.66 11.63 3.02
CA VAL A 29 9.90 13.06 2.79
C VAL A 29 9.45 13.43 1.37
N GLU A 30 8.77 14.56 1.23
CA GLU A 30 8.36 15.05 -0.08
C GLU A 30 9.62 15.42 -0.91
N PRO A 31 9.75 14.96 -2.17
CA PRO A 31 10.95 15.22 -2.97
C PRO A 31 11.30 16.71 -3.15
N SER A 32 10.31 17.59 -3.14
CA SER A 32 10.52 19.05 -3.17
C SER A 32 11.17 19.60 -1.90
N GLU A 33 11.02 18.91 -0.78
CA GLU A 33 11.65 19.26 0.50
C GLU A 33 13.10 18.74 0.58
N LEU A 34 13.48 17.76 -0.25
CA LEU A 34 14.81 17.17 -0.21
C LEU A 34 15.92 18.13 -0.65
N SER A 35 15.67 18.97 -1.67
CA SER A 35 16.61 20.03 -2.07
C SER A 35 16.80 21.12 -1.00
N SER A 36 15.84 21.24 -0.07
CA SER A 36 15.90 22.20 1.05
C SER A 36 16.55 21.62 2.31
N LEU A 37 16.65 20.29 2.41
CA LEU A 37 17.31 19.59 3.50
C LEU A 37 18.84 19.67 3.32
N LYS A 38 19.48 20.63 3.99
CA LYS A 38 20.94 20.81 3.99
C LYS A 38 21.73 19.69 4.68
N PHE A 39 21.07 18.67 5.21
CA PHE A 39 21.70 17.61 6.00
C PHE A 39 21.26 16.25 5.46
N SER A 40 22.21 15.51 4.87
CA SER A 40 22.05 14.08 4.72
C SER A 40 22.09 13.44 6.10
N THR A 41 21.09 12.62 6.41
CA THR A 41 21.15 11.76 7.59
C THR A 41 21.87 10.47 7.19
N SER A 42 22.57 9.82 8.12
CA SER A 42 23.25 8.54 7.84
C SER A 42 22.31 7.48 7.25
N CYS A 43 21.01 7.53 7.58
CA CYS A 43 19.97 6.69 6.99
C CYS A 43 19.73 7.00 5.49
N MET A 44 19.72 8.27 5.09
CA MET A 44 19.58 8.67 3.69
C MET A 44 20.80 8.26 2.86
N ASP A 45 22.00 8.39 3.42
CA ASP A 45 23.23 7.96 2.74
C ASP A 45 23.25 6.45 2.50
N VAL A 46 22.88 5.66 3.51
CA VAL A 46 22.77 4.20 3.37
C VAL A 46 21.74 3.82 2.30
N LYS A 47 20.56 4.44 2.33
CA LYS A 47 19.49 4.19 1.33
C LYS A 47 19.92 4.58 -0.08
N ARG A 48 20.66 5.68 -0.23
CA ARG A 48 21.23 6.09 -1.52
C ARG A 48 22.21 5.04 -2.04
N VAL A 49 23.14 4.59 -1.20
CA VAL A 49 24.11 3.54 -1.59
C VAL A 49 23.41 2.26 -2.02
N LEU A 50 22.36 1.83 -1.31
CA LEU A 50 21.60 0.63 -1.67
C LEU A 50 20.92 0.75 -3.04
N LEU A 51 20.39 1.94 -3.39
CA LEU A 51 19.82 2.18 -4.71
C LEU A 51 20.89 2.21 -5.79
N GLU A 52 22.04 2.82 -5.52
CA GLU A 52 23.17 2.84 -6.45
C GLU A 52 23.72 1.43 -6.71
N ASP A 53 23.87 0.61 -5.67
CA ASP A 53 24.31 -0.78 -5.80
C ASP A 53 23.29 -1.61 -6.58
N ALA A 54 21.99 -1.45 -6.31
CA ALA A 54 20.94 -2.11 -7.08
C ALA A 54 20.94 -1.71 -8.57
N LEU A 55 21.29 -0.47 -8.90
CA LEU A 55 21.49 -0.01 -10.28
C LEU A 55 22.75 -0.63 -10.91
N ARG A 56 23.87 -0.70 -10.18
CA ARG A 56 25.12 -1.32 -10.65
C ARG A 56 24.97 -2.81 -10.91
N GLU A 57 24.19 -3.50 -10.07
CA GLU A 57 23.90 -4.93 -10.21
C GLU A 57 22.83 -5.25 -11.25
N GLY A 58 22.22 -4.22 -11.89
CA GLY A 58 21.18 -4.41 -12.89
C GLY A 58 19.85 -4.91 -12.32
N ARG A 59 19.61 -4.75 -11.01
CA ARG A 59 18.32 -5.08 -10.37
C ARG A 59 17.27 -3.98 -10.57
N LEU A 60 17.71 -2.76 -10.89
CA LEU A 60 16.85 -1.62 -11.18
C LEU A 60 16.98 -1.20 -12.64
N ASP A 61 15.83 -1.08 -13.31
CA ASP A 61 15.74 -0.53 -14.66
C ASP A 61 15.76 1.00 -14.61
N TYR A 62 16.51 1.60 -15.53
CA TYR A 62 16.64 3.04 -15.62
C TYR A 62 16.57 3.57 -17.06
N ILE A 63 16.36 4.87 -17.15
CA ILE A 63 16.40 5.66 -18.38
C ILE A 63 17.49 6.71 -18.17
N SER A 64 18.45 6.76 -19.09
CA SER A 64 19.42 7.84 -19.10
C SER A 64 18.78 9.09 -19.69
N THR A 65 18.97 10.23 -19.03
CA THR A 65 18.58 11.55 -19.56
C THR A 65 19.72 12.22 -20.32
N SER A 66 20.90 11.60 -20.37
CA SER A 66 22.04 12.16 -21.07
C SER A 66 21.82 12.09 -22.59
N GLN A 67 22.13 13.20 -23.27
CA GLN A 67 22.01 13.30 -24.74
C GLN A 67 23.11 12.54 -25.49
N TRP A 68 24.16 12.11 -24.77
CA TRP A 68 25.31 11.42 -25.34
C TRP A 68 25.24 9.94 -24.95
N GLY A 69 24.81 9.12 -25.91
CA GLY A 69 24.65 7.69 -25.75
C GLY A 69 25.95 7.01 -25.33
N ASN A 70 25.85 6.16 -24.31
CA ASN A 70 26.89 5.32 -23.70
C ASN A 70 27.79 5.97 -22.62
N ALA A 71 27.24 6.86 -21.79
CA ALA A 71 27.82 7.09 -20.47
C ALA A 71 27.65 5.83 -19.59
N GLY A 72 28.72 5.40 -18.92
CA GLY A 72 28.66 4.24 -18.01
C GLY A 72 27.78 4.54 -16.79
N ILE A 73 27.20 3.50 -16.17
CA ILE A 73 26.31 3.63 -14.99
C ILE A 73 26.94 4.51 -13.89
N GLN A 74 28.24 4.38 -13.65
CA GLN A 74 28.96 5.18 -12.66
C GLN A 74 28.94 6.69 -12.95
N GLU A 75 29.07 7.04 -14.23
CA GLU A 75 29.03 8.44 -14.68
C GLU A 75 27.62 9.01 -14.58
N LEU A 76 26.62 8.20 -14.95
CA LEU A 76 25.21 8.56 -14.86
C LEU A 76 24.74 8.78 -13.43
N ILE A 77 25.18 7.93 -12.49
CA ILE A 77 24.92 8.10 -11.05
C ILE A 77 25.59 9.37 -10.55
N SER A 78 26.88 9.57 -10.86
CA SER A 78 27.66 10.73 -10.39
C SER A 78 27.09 12.06 -10.87
N LYS A 79 26.53 12.09 -12.09
CA LYS A 79 25.90 13.29 -12.68
C LYS A 79 24.40 13.42 -12.36
N ASN A 80 23.80 12.44 -11.68
CA ASN A 80 22.36 12.34 -11.44
C ASN A 80 21.53 12.42 -12.74
N GLU A 81 22.07 11.89 -13.85
CA GLU A 81 21.45 11.89 -15.19
C GLU A 81 20.66 10.59 -15.46
N LEU A 82 20.13 10.00 -14.39
CA LEU A 82 19.50 8.69 -14.41
C LEU A 82 18.14 8.76 -13.71
N LEU A 83 17.12 8.27 -14.40
CA LEU A 83 15.77 8.13 -13.87
C LEU A 83 15.42 6.65 -13.76
N ILE A 84 15.08 6.21 -12.56
CA ILE A 84 14.66 4.85 -12.26
C ILE A 84 13.21 4.66 -12.70
N LYS A 85 12.90 3.55 -13.38
CA LYS A 85 11.51 3.23 -13.74
C LYS A 85 10.70 2.88 -12.50
N LYS A 86 9.51 3.48 -12.36
CA LYS A 86 8.62 3.30 -11.21
C LYS A 86 8.32 1.83 -10.92
N GLU A 87 7.99 1.05 -11.94
CA GLU A 87 7.63 -0.37 -11.80
C GLU A 87 8.81 -1.21 -11.31
N SER A 88 10.01 -0.91 -11.80
CA SER A 88 11.23 -1.62 -11.41
C SER A 88 11.58 -1.31 -9.95
N LEU A 89 11.50 -0.03 -9.57
CA LEU A 89 11.69 0.41 -8.20
C LEU A 89 10.67 -0.20 -7.23
N ARG A 90 9.39 -0.31 -7.64
CA ARG A 90 8.35 -0.96 -6.84
C ARG A 90 8.64 -2.45 -6.59
N ARG A 91 9.09 -3.16 -7.63
CA ARG A 91 9.46 -4.58 -7.50
C ARG A 91 10.66 -4.74 -6.58
N TRP A 92 11.68 -3.90 -6.75
CA TRP A 92 12.84 -3.91 -5.87
C TRP A 92 12.47 -3.65 -4.40
N PHE A 93 11.54 -2.72 -4.13
CA PHE A 93 11.04 -2.51 -2.77
C PHE A 93 10.28 -3.72 -2.18
N LEU A 94 9.73 -4.61 -3.00
CA LEU A 94 9.12 -5.85 -2.49
C LEU A 94 10.18 -6.87 -2.05
N ASP A 95 11.35 -6.85 -2.70
CA ASP A 95 12.45 -7.78 -2.48
C ASP A 95 13.32 -7.42 -1.26
N ILE A 96 13.28 -6.17 -0.79
CA ILE A 96 13.95 -5.78 0.46
C ILE A 96 13.17 -6.24 1.70
N PHE A 97 13.83 -6.22 2.87
CA PHE A 97 13.23 -6.56 4.15
C PHE A 97 11.99 -5.70 4.44
N GLU A 98 10.98 -6.33 5.03
CA GLU A 98 9.67 -5.69 5.29
C GLU A 98 9.79 -4.43 6.15
N GLU A 99 10.68 -4.45 7.15
CA GLU A 99 10.97 -3.33 8.06
C GLU A 99 11.56 -2.11 7.33
N ASP A 100 12.26 -2.37 6.23
CA ASP A 100 12.88 -1.34 5.39
C ASP A 100 11.96 -0.92 4.24
N ARG A 101 10.73 -1.43 4.13
CA ARG A 101 9.84 -1.00 3.05
C ARG A 101 9.33 0.42 3.28
N PRO A 102 9.22 1.23 2.22
CA PRO A 102 8.63 2.56 2.33
C PRO A 102 7.18 2.49 2.80
N ALA A 103 6.88 3.05 3.99
CA ALA A 103 5.53 3.08 4.54
C ALA A 103 4.52 3.73 3.58
N PHE A 104 4.92 4.77 2.83
CA PHE A 104 4.00 5.42 1.89
C PHE A 104 3.47 4.50 0.78
N LEU A 105 4.16 3.40 0.48
CA LEU A 105 3.81 2.49 -0.61
C LEU A 105 3.15 1.19 -0.13
N PHE A 106 3.39 0.80 1.14
CA PHE A 106 3.00 -0.50 1.69
C PHE A 106 2.19 -0.44 2.98
N ASP A 107 1.84 0.75 3.47
CA ASP A 107 0.96 0.85 4.63
C ASP A 107 -0.42 0.23 4.34
N GLU A 108 -0.72 -0.88 5.02
CA GLU A 108 -1.99 -1.62 4.93
C GLU A 108 -3.21 -0.77 5.33
N SER A 109 -2.99 0.33 6.06
CA SER A 109 -4.02 1.31 6.39
C SER A 109 -4.53 2.08 5.14
N ARG A 110 -3.80 2.03 4.01
CA ARG A 110 -4.15 2.67 2.72
C ARG A 110 -5.12 1.89 1.84
N SER A 111 -5.71 0.82 2.34
CA SER A 111 -6.84 0.14 1.68
C SER A 111 -8.11 1.02 1.54
N ASN A 112 -7.98 2.35 1.62
CA ASN A 112 -9.05 3.33 1.59
C ASN A 112 -9.14 4.18 0.31
N ASN A 113 -8.14 4.22 -0.58
CA ASN A 113 -8.25 4.99 -1.83
C ASN A 113 -7.75 4.20 -3.03
N LEU A 114 -8.67 3.91 -3.96
CA LEU A 114 -8.34 3.41 -5.29
C LEU A 114 -7.63 4.51 -6.11
N PRO A 115 -6.81 4.14 -7.12
CA PRO A 115 -6.00 5.07 -7.90
C PRO A 115 -6.79 6.08 -8.75
N ASP A 116 -8.11 5.97 -8.81
CA ASP A 116 -8.99 6.83 -9.62
C ASP A 116 -9.62 7.99 -8.83
N GLY A 117 -9.36 8.08 -7.52
CA GLY A 117 -9.98 9.09 -6.66
C GLY A 117 -11.51 8.94 -6.56
N SER A 118 -12.06 7.76 -6.85
CA SER A 118 -13.45 7.46 -6.52
C SER A 118 -13.65 7.61 -5.01
N GLU A 119 -14.65 8.41 -4.62
CA GLU A 119 -14.99 8.56 -3.21
C GLU A 119 -15.30 7.18 -2.60
N GLU A 120 -15.05 7.05 -1.29
CA GLU A 120 -15.52 5.93 -0.46
C GLU A 120 -17.02 5.63 -0.68
N ALA A 121 -17.79 6.49 -1.35
CA ALA A 121 -19.17 6.28 -1.79
C ALA A 121 -19.42 4.98 -2.58
N GLU A 122 -18.43 4.41 -3.29
CA GLU A 122 -18.62 3.17 -4.04
C GLU A 122 -18.66 1.91 -3.15
N MET A 123 -19.31 0.85 -3.66
CA MET A 123 -19.51 -0.40 -2.94
C MET A 123 -18.20 -1.19 -2.80
N ASN A 124 -17.45 -0.95 -1.72
CA ASN A 124 -16.25 -1.73 -1.40
C ASN A 124 -16.57 -3.05 -0.67
N ALA A 125 -15.58 -3.94 -0.55
CA ALA A 125 -15.75 -5.26 0.05
C ALA A 125 -16.28 -5.22 1.49
N ASN A 126 -15.90 -4.22 2.29
CA ASN A 126 -16.40 -4.09 3.67
C ASN A 126 -17.87 -3.66 3.68
N ARG A 127 -18.28 -2.71 2.83
CA ARG A 127 -19.69 -2.30 2.67
C ARG A 127 -20.54 -3.48 2.22
N ALA A 128 -20.07 -4.25 1.24
CA ALA A 128 -20.75 -5.46 0.77
C ALA A 128 -20.88 -6.51 1.89
N LEU A 129 -19.80 -6.77 2.64
CA LEU A 129 -19.82 -7.68 3.79
C LEU A 129 -20.81 -7.24 4.87
N ALA A 130 -20.85 -5.95 5.19
CA ALA A 130 -21.77 -5.41 6.19
C ALA A 130 -23.24 -5.56 5.75
N ILE A 131 -23.54 -5.26 4.48
CA ILE A 131 -24.89 -5.45 3.91
C ILE A 131 -25.29 -6.93 3.90
N MET A 132 -24.40 -7.82 3.48
CA MET A 132 -24.66 -9.26 3.50
C MET A 132 -24.94 -9.77 4.92
N ALA A 133 -24.17 -9.32 5.91
CA ALA A 133 -24.41 -9.66 7.31
C ALA A 133 -25.75 -9.12 7.82
N PHE A 134 -26.14 -7.93 7.39
CA PHE A 134 -27.44 -7.35 7.71
C PHE A 134 -28.61 -8.13 7.08
N LEU A 135 -28.47 -8.57 5.83
CA LEU A 135 -29.45 -9.44 5.17
C LEU A 135 -29.58 -10.78 5.92
N LEU A 136 -28.47 -11.38 6.36
CA LEU A 136 -28.47 -12.61 7.14
C LEU A 136 -29.18 -12.43 8.49
N SER A 137 -28.91 -11.33 9.21
CA SER A 137 -29.57 -11.06 10.49
C SER A 137 -31.07 -10.79 10.34
N LYS A 138 -31.50 -10.20 9.22
CA LYS A 138 -32.94 -10.01 8.92
C LYS A 138 -33.65 -11.31 8.56
N ARG A 139 -32.91 -12.29 8.03
CA ARG A 139 -33.48 -13.59 7.62
C ARG A 139 -33.61 -14.57 8.79
N SER A 140 -32.78 -14.45 9.82
CA SER A 140 -32.82 -15.36 10.98
C SER A 140 -32.22 -14.74 12.23
N ASP A 141 -32.95 -14.83 13.34
CA ASP A 141 -32.56 -14.28 14.63
C ASP A 141 -31.23 -14.86 15.15
N LYS A 142 -30.87 -16.09 14.73
CA LYS A 142 -29.60 -16.73 15.09
C LYS A 142 -28.37 -15.95 14.61
N TYR A 143 -28.53 -15.09 13.60
CA TYR A 143 -27.47 -14.21 13.08
C TYR A 143 -27.59 -12.78 13.59
N SER A 144 -28.49 -12.54 14.53
CA SER A 144 -28.72 -11.23 15.13
C SER A 144 -28.32 -11.21 16.60
N ASN A 145 -28.08 -10.01 17.12
CA ASN A 145 -28.04 -9.72 18.55
C ASN A 145 -28.97 -8.54 18.78
N GLY A 146 -30.24 -8.85 19.09
CA GLY A 146 -31.33 -7.87 19.07
C GLY A 146 -31.61 -7.41 17.63
N SER A 147 -31.61 -6.09 17.39
CA SER A 147 -31.85 -5.51 16.06
C SER A 147 -30.62 -5.50 15.14
N LYS A 148 -29.44 -5.89 15.66
CA LYS A 148 -28.15 -5.73 14.98
C LYS A 148 -27.57 -7.07 14.50
N PRO A 149 -26.74 -7.07 13.44
CA PRO A 149 -26.03 -8.28 13.01
C PRO A 149 -25.05 -8.78 14.07
N ASN A 150 -24.97 -10.10 14.25
CA ASN A 150 -24.04 -10.75 15.18
C ASN A 150 -22.85 -11.35 14.42
N ALA A 151 -21.74 -10.60 14.37
CA ALA A 151 -20.53 -11.00 13.66
C ALA A 151 -20.00 -12.38 14.09
N SER A 152 -20.06 -12.70 15.39
CA SER A 152 -19.55 -13.97 15.92
C SER A 152 -20.41 -15.15 15.45
N ALA A 153 -21.73 -15.03 15.53
CA ALA A 153 -22.64 -16.08 15.07
C ALA A 153 -22.56 -16.29 13.55
N ILE A 154 -22.43 -15.21 12.79
CA ILE A 154 -22.27 -15.25 11.33
C ILE A 154 -20.93 -15.90 10.96
N ALA A 155 -19.81 -15.48 11.58
CA ALA A 155 -18.49 -16.03 11.32
C ALA A 155 -18.42 -17.53 11.66
N LYS A 156 -19.04 -17.96 12.78
CA LYS A 156 -19.13 -19.39 13.13
C LYS A 156 -19.89 -20.23 12.11
N ALA A 157 -20.86 -19.65 11.40
CA ALA A 157 -21.60 -20.36 10.36
C ALA A 157 -20.86 -20.35 9.01
N ILE A 158 -20.12 -19.28 8.70
CA ILE A 158 -19.41 -19.13 7.42
C ILE A 158 -18.10 -19.90 7.41
N ASN A 159 -17.34 -19.92 8.51
CA ASN A 159 -16.01 -20.54 8.54
C ASN A 159 -16.00 -22.02 8.14
N PRO A 160 -16.92 -22.89 8.61
CA PRO A 160 -16.98 -24.28 8.18
C PRO A 160 -17.27 -24.42 6.68
N LEU A 161 -18.21 -23.63 6.17
CA LEU A 161 -18.55 -23.61 4.74
C LEU A 161 -17.38 -23.12 3.88
N ALA A 162 -16.65 -22.12 4.38
CA ALA A 162 -15.49 -21.59 3.69
C ALA A 162 -14.33 -22.58 3.67
N MET A 163 -14.12 -23.35 4.74
CA MET A 163 -13.18 -24.47 4.76
C MET A 163 -13.56 -25.58 3.78
N GLU A 164 -14.86 -25.88 3.64
CA GLU A 164 -15.35 -26.87 2.67
C GLU A 164 -15.10 -26.43 1.22
N ILE A 165 -15.33 -25.14 0.91
CA ILE A 165 -15.21 -24.61 -0.45
C ILE A 165 -13.75 -24.32 -0.85
N PHE A 166 -12.95 -23.80 0.07
CA PHE A 166 -11.60 -23.26 -0.23
C PHE A 166 -10.45 -24.06 0.41
N GLY A 167 -10.74 -25.10 1.18
CA GLY A 167 -9.76 -25.95 1.85
C GLY A 167 -9.32 -25.43 3.23
N GLU A 168 -8.66 -26.28 4.02
CA GLU A 168 -8.32 -26.02 5.43
C GLU A 168 -7.22 -24.97 5.63
N ASN A 169 -6.45 -24.63 4.58
CA ASN A 169 -5.16 -23.95 4.72
C ASN A 169 -5.19 -22.45 4.37
N VAL A 170 -6.28 -21.75 4.72
CA VAL A 170 -6.39 -20.30 4.52
C VAL A 170 -6.24 -19.60 5.86
N ARG A 171 -5.05 -19.03 6.10
CA ARG A 171 -4.71 -18.16 7.25
C ARG A 171 -5.72 -17.03 7.50
N GLY A 172 -6.58 -16.73 6.52
CA GLY A 172 -7.62 -15.70 6.53
C GLY A 172 -8.93 -16.04 7.27
N PHE A 173 -9.21 -17.30 7.65
CA PHE A 173 -10.48 -17.62 8.35
C PHE A 173 -10.51 -17.09 9.79
N GLU A 174 -9.36 -17.03 10.46
CA GLU A 174 -9.24 -16.46 11.81
C GLU A 174 -9.43 -14.93 11.81
N SER A 175 -9.10 -14.26 10.69
CA SER A 175 -9.26 -12.82 10.55
C SER A 175 -10.63 -12.40 10.04
N PHE A 176 -11.46 -13.33 9.52
CA PHE A 176 -12.79 -13.03 8.98
C PHE A 176 -13.71 -12.39 10.02
N ASN A 177 -13.76 -12.94 11.25
CA ASN A 177 -14.59 -12.37 12.33
C ASN A 177 -14.16 -10.93 12.66
N LYS A 178 -12.85 -10.68 12.74
CA LYS A 178 -12.30 -9.33 12.97
C LYS A 178 -12.67 -8.37 11.83
N ARG A 179 -12.55 -8.83 10.58
CA ARG A 179 -12.88 -8.06 9.38
C ARG A 179 -14.38 -7.74 9.31
N LEU A 180 -15.24 -8.71 9.59
CA LEU A 180 -16.68 -8.51 9.66
C LEU A 180 -17.06 -7.53 10.77
N GLY A 181 -16.44 -7.64 11.94
CA GLY A 181 -16.63 -6.69 13.04
C GLY A 181 -16.21 -5.27 12.68
N LYS A 182 -15.10 -5.10 11.95
CA LYS A 182 -14.66 -3.79 11.43
C LYS A 182 -15.68 -3.22 10.43
N ALA A 183 -16.12 -4.03 9.47
CA ALA A 183 -17.09 -3.64 8.45
C ALA A 183 -18.44 -3.18 9.05
N LEU A 184 -18.94 -3.87 10.07
CA LEU A 184 -20.18 -3.46 10.75
C LEU A 184 -20.03 -2.14 11.52
N LYS A 185 -18.87 -1.91 12.18
CA LYS A 185 -18.59 -0.63 12.86
C LYS A 185 -18.48 0.53 11.87
N GLU A 186 -17.86 0.30 10.71
CA GLU A 186 -17.79 1.28 9.62
C GLU A 186 -19.18 1.62 9.09
N LEU A 187 -20.06 0.62 8.94
CA LEU A 187 -21.45 0.84 8.54
C LEU A 187 -22.22 1.68 9.58
N GLU A 188 -22.11 1.35 10.87
CA GLU A 188 -22.77 2.12 11.96
C GLU A 188 -22.29 3.57 12.03
N LYS A 189 -20.99 3.81 11.81
CA LYS A 189 -20.40 5.15 11.83
C LYS A 189 -20.89 6.01 10.67
N ASN A 190 -21.10 5.41 9.50
CA ASN A 190 -21.48 6.11 8.27
C ASN A 190 -23.00 6.17 8.05
N ASN A 191 -23.77 5.29 8.69
CA ASN A 191 -25.23 5.25 8.65
C ASN A 191 -25.76 4.76 10.01
N PRO A 192 -26.10 5.66 10.95
CA PRO A 192 -26.72 5.26 12.20
C PRO A 192 -28.16 4.80 11.90
N PHE A 193 -28.33 3.47 11.76
CA PHE A 193 -29.63 2.81 11.80
C PHE A 193 -30.06 2.54 13.25
#